data_AF-F9D4M4-F1
#
_entry.id   AF-F9D4M4-F1
#
_cell.length_a   1.000
_cell.length_b   1.000
_cell.length_c   1.000
_cell.angle_alpha   90.00
_cell.angle_beta   90.00
_cell.angle_gamma   90.00
#
_symmetry.space_group_name_H-M   'P 1'
#
loop_
_entity.id
_entity.type
_entity.pdbx_description
1 polymer ?
#
loop_
_entity_poly.entity_id
_entity_poly.type
_entity_poly.pdbx_seq_one_letter_code
_entity_poly.pdbx_strand_id
1 'polypeptide(L)' 'MSKKLFATLLAAVVYSASFARGFTQYVNPFIGTGAVANSLSGNCYPGATLPFGMVQLSPDTQDAPDWDKASGYDYND' A
#
# COMPACT_ATOMS: atom_id res chain seq x y z
N MET A 1 10.46 -0.34 42.81
CA MET A 1 10.80 -0.99 41.52
C MET A 1 12.19 -0.52 41.11
N SER A 2 13.15 -1.44 40.89
CA SER A 2 14.55 -1.03 40.66
C SER A 2 14.70 -0.37 39.28
N LYS A 3 15.48 0.72 39.19
CA LYS A 3 15.76 1.42 37.91
C LYS A 3 16.33 0.48 36.84
N LYS A 4 17.02 -0.58 37.28
CA LYS A 4 17.52 -1.66 36.43
C LYS A 4 16.38 -2.43 35.76
N LEU A 5 15.35 -2.81 36.51
CA LEU A 5 14.18 -3.53 35.97
C LEU A 5 13.45 -2.70 34.90
N PHE A 6 13.34 -1.39 35.11
CA PHE A 6 12.73 -0.47 34.13
C PHE A 6 13.57 -0.35 32.85
N ALA A 7 14.89 -0.24 32.98
CA ALA A 7 15.81 -0.19 31.83
C ALA A 7 15.81 -1.49 31.02
N THR A 8 15.75 -2.66 31.68
CA THR A 8 15.67 -3.96 30.98
C THR A 8 14.35 -4.12 30.24
N LEU A 9 13.25 -3.68 30.84
CA LEU A 9 11.92 -3.73 30.21
C LEU A 9 11.86 -2.83 28.97
N LEU A 10 12.42 -1.62 29.07
CA LEU A 10 12.49 -0.67 27.95
C LEU A 10 13.36 -1.21 26.81
N ALA A 11 14.51 -1.80 27.11
CA ALA A 11 15.38 -2.41 26.11
C ALA A 11 14.70 -3.60 25.39
N ALA A 12 13.92 -4.41 26.11
CA ALA A 12 13.18 -5.53 25.51
C ALA A 12 12.08 -5.05 24.55
N VAL A 13 11.35 -3.99 24.91
CA VAL A 13 10.31 -3.39 24.03
C VAL A 13 10.92 -2.82 22.74
N VAL A 14 12.05 -2.12 22.85
CA VAL A 14 12.77 -1.58 21.67
C VAL A 14 13.28 -2.72 20.78
N TYR A 15 13.76 -3.82 21.35
CA TYR A 15 14.25 -4.97 20.58
C TYR A 15 13.14 -5.68 19.80
N SER A 16 11.93 -5.81 20.38
CA SER A 16 10.78 -6.43 19.70
C SER A 16 10.24 -5.61 18.53
N ALA A 17 10.31 -4.27 18.60
CA ALA A 17 9.87 -3.39 17.50
C ALA A 17 10.72 -3.55 16.22
N SER A 18 11.97 -4.00 16.36
CA SER A 18 12.92 -4.19 15.25
C SER A 18 12.68 -5.43 14.39
N PHE A 19 11.77 -6.33 14.79
CA PHE A 19 11.51 -7.60 14.09
C PHE A 19 10.33 -7.59 13.12
N ALA A 20 9.69 -6.44 12.89
CA ALA A 20 8.71 -6.33 11.81
C ALA A 20 9.43 -6.46 10.45
N ARG A 21 9.39 -7.67 9.86
CA ARG A 21 9.88 -7.86 8.48
C ARG A 21 9.06 -6.98 7.55
N GLY A 22 9.71 -6.04 6.88
CA GLY A 22 9.10 -5.10 5.94
C GLY A 22 8.71 -5.73 4.60
N PHE A 23 7.94 -6.82 4.58
CA PHE A 23 7.53 -7.46 3.31
C PHE A 23 6.74 -6.52 2.40
N THR A 24 6.13 -5.48 2.96
CA THR A 24 5.42 -4.44 2.22
C THR A 24 6.30 -3.74 1.19
N GLN A 25 7.62 -3.73 1.37
CA GLN A 25 8.58 -3.16 0.40
C GLN A 25 8.58 -3.87 -0.96
N TYR A 26 8.03 -5.09 -1.04
CA TYR A 26 7.90 -5.83 -2.30
C TYR A 26 6.61 -5.52 -3.05
N VAL A 27 5.67 -4.81 -2.43
CA VAL A 27 4.40 -4.43 -3.06
C VAL A 27 4.62 -3.17 -3.89
N ASN A 28 4.30 -3.26 -5.18
CA ASN A 28 4.24 -2.10 -6.06
C ASN A 28 2.77 -1.84 -6.47
N PRO A 29 2.11 -0.81 -5.91
CA PRO A 29 0.72 -0.48 -6.21
C PRO A 29 0.45 -0.10 -7.67
N PHE A 30 1.48 0.17 -8.48
CA PHE A 30 1.34 0.51 -9.90
C PHE A 30 1.24 -0.70 -10.83
N ILE A 31 1.46 -1.93 -10.33
CA ILE A 31 1.30 -3.13 -11.17
C ILE A 31 -0.18 -3.30 -11.52
N GLY A 32 -0.49 -3.29 -12.82
CA GLY A 32 -1.86 -3.46 -13.32
C GLY A 32 -2.69 -2.19 -13.39
N THR A 33 -2.12 -1.00 -13.11
CA THR A 33 -2.83 0.29 -13.18
C THR A 33 -2.83 0.91 -14.58
N GLY A 34 -2.39 0.20 -15.62
CA GLY A 34 -2.36 0.70 -16.99
C GLY A 34 -1.91 -0.39 -17.95
N ALA A 35 -2.10 -0.15 -19.25
CA ALA A 35 -1.67 -1.06 -20.30
C ALA A 35 -0.37 -0.58 -20.97
N VAL A 36 0.46 -1.50 -21.43
CA VAL A 36 1.54 -1.22 -22.38
C VAL A 36 1.15 -1.78 -23.76
N ALA A 37 1.91 -1.47 -24.82
CA ALA A 37 1.57 -1.86 -26.19
C ALA A 37 1.08 -3.33 -26.31
N ASN A 38 -0.02 -3.53 -27.04
CA ASN A 38 -0.68 -4.83 -27.28
C ASN A 38 -0.93 -5.69 -26.02
N SER A 39 -0.96 -5.06 -24.85
CA SER A 39 -1.22 -5.72 -23.55
C SER A 39 -2.55 -5.23 -22.99
N LEU A 40 -2.98 -5.85 -21.88
CA LEU A 40 -4.21 -5.49 -21.18
C LEU A 40 -3.88 -4.76 -19.88
N SER A 41 -4.74 -3.82 -19.49
CA SER A 41 -4.73 -3.23 -18.15
C SER A 41 -5.37 -4.21 -17.15
N GLY A 42 -4.93 -4.17 -15.89
CA GLY A 42 -5.56 -4.88 -14.79
C GLY A 42 -6.67 -4.07 -14.10
N ASN A 43 -6.77 -2.77 -14.40
CA ASN A 43 -7.66 -1.82 -13.73
C ASN A 43 -7.51 -1.85 -12.19
N CYS A 44 -6.26 -1.95 -11.72
CA CYS A 44 -5.93 -1.71 -10.31
C CYS A 44 -5.84 -0.20 -10.02
N TYR A 45 -5.76 0.17 -8.73
CA TYR A 45 -5.50 1.54 -8.30
C TYR A 45 -4.28 1.61 -7.36
N PRO A 46 -3.46 2.68 -7.40
CA PRO A 46 -2.27 2.80 -6.56
C PRO A 46 -2.55 3.40 -5.17
N GLY A 47 -3.79 3.82 -4.92
CA GLY A 47 -4.22 4.45 -3.68
C GLY A 47 -4.10 3.60 -2.41
N ALA A 48 -4.17 4.27 -1.26
CA ALA A 48 -4.04 3.64 0.05
C ALA A 48 -5.32 2.89 0.44
N THR A 49 -5.17 1.67 0.94
CA THR A 49 -6.24 0.87 1.53
C THR A 49 -5.69 -0.08 2.60
N LEU A 50 -6.58 -0.59 3.45
CA LEU A 50 -6.29 -1.69 4.38
C LEU A 50 -6.75 -3.02 3.77
N PRO A 51 -6.22 -4.17 4.21
CA PRO A 51 -6.76 -5.47 3.81
C PRO A 51 -8.28 -5.55 4.07
N PHE A 52 -9.07 -5.71 3.01
CA PHE A 52 -10.54 -5.73 3.05
C PHE A 52 -11.17 -4.47 3.66
N GLY A 53 -10.49 -3.32 3.55
CA GLY A 53 -10.97 -2.04 4.05
C GLY A 53 -12.20 -1.52 3.30
N MET A 54 -13.04 -0.76 4.00
CA MET A 54 -14.21 -0.12 3.41
C MET A 54 -13.85 1.04 2.48
N VAL A 55 -12.76 1.76 2.79
CA VAL A 55 -12.35 2.99 2.10
C VAL A 55 -11.09 2.72 1.27
N GLN A 56 -11.13 3.21 0.03
CA GLN A 56 -10.08 3.04 -0.96
C GLN A 56 -9.74 4.45 -1.47
N LEU A 57 -8.78 5.10 -0.81
CA LEU A 57 -8.42 6.49 -1.11
C LEU A 57 -7.35 6.50 -2.20
N SER A 58 -7.75 6.83 -3.43
CA SER A 58 -6.89 6.85 -4.61
C SER A 58 -7.08 8.13 -5.43
N PRO A 59 -6.07 8.61 -6.17
CA PRO A 59 -6.28 9.60 -7.22
C PRO A 59 -7.09 9.03 -8.38
N ASP A 60 -7.92 9.88 -8.97
CA ASP A 60 -8.53 9.65 -10.29
C ASP A 60 -7.74 10.45 -11.34
N THR A 61 -7.42 9.84 -12.50
CA THR A 61 -6.75 10.51 -13.63
C THR A 61 -7.75 11.12 -14.63
N GLN A 62 -9.02 10.76 -14.51
CA GLN A 62 -10.10 11.24 -15.37
C GLN A 62 -11.28 11.73 -14.52
N ASP A 63 -11.94 12.80 -14.97
CA ASP A 63 -13.09 13.40 -14.26
C ASP A 63 -14.29 12.44 -14.16
N ALA A 64 -14.46 11.55 -15.15
CA ALA A 64 -15.53 10.57 -15.22
C ALA A 64 -14.98 9.22 -15.72
N PRO A 65 -14.55 8.34 -14.80
CA PRO A 65 -14.04 7.02 -15.15
C PRO A 65 -15.09 6.16 -15.88
N ASP A 66 -14.64 5.39 -16.86
CA ASP A 66 -15.48 4.51 -17.67
C ASP A 66 -15.14 3.02 -17.45
N TRP A 67 -15.63 2.14 -18.34
CA TRP A 67 -15.41 0.71 -18.24
C TRP A 67 -13.94 0.30 -18.47
N ASP A 68 -13.19 1.07 -19.27
CA ASP A 68 -11.80 0.75 -19.60
C ASP A 68 -10.88 1.21 -18.46
N LYS A 69 -11.26 2.26 -17.72
CA LYS A 69 -10.53 2.79 -16.55
C LYS A 69 -11.38 2.68 -15.29
N ALA A 70 -11.92 1.50 -15.05
CA ALA A 70 -12.93 1.25 -14.01
C ALA A 70 -12.47 1.58 -12.58
N SER A 71 -11.16 1.61 -12.31
CA SER A 71 -10.59 1.97 -11.00
C SER A 71 -10.43 3.48 -10.77
N GLY A 72 -10.67 4.30 -11.80
CA GLY A 72 -10.45 5.75 -11.76
C GLY A 72 -9.05 6.20 -12.16
N TYR A 73 -8.07 5.29 -12.20
CA TYR A 73 -6.66 5.60 -12.49
C TYR A 73 -6.13 4.80 -13.67
N ASP A 74 -5.51 5.47 -14.64
CA ASP A 74 -4.63 4.85 -15.65
C ASP A 74 -3.22 5.42 -15.57
N TYR A 75 -2.20 4.56 -15.57
CA TYR A 75 -0.80 4.98 -15.49
C TYR A 75 -0.31 5.76 -16.73
N ASN A 76 -1.01 5.63 -17.86
CA ASN A 76 -0.62 6.28 -19.13
C ASN A 76 -1.32 7.62 -19.37
N ASP A 77 -2.28 8.00 -18.53
CA ASP A 77 -2.90 9.33 -18.54
C ASP A 77 -1.92 10.40 -18.03
#